data_AF-A0A8H4EVH5-F1
#
_entry.id   AF-A0A8H4EVH5-F1
#
_cell.length_a   1.000
_cell.length_b   1.000
_cell.length_c   1.000
_cell.angle_alpha   90.00
_cell.angle_beta   90.00
_cell.angle_gamma   90.00
#
_symmetry.space_group_name_H-M   'P 1'
#
loop_
_entity.id
_entity.type
_entity.pdbx_description
1 polymer ?
#
loop_
_entity_poly.entity_id
_entity_poly.type
_entity_poly.pdbx_seq_one_letter_code
_entity_poly.pdbx_strand_id
1 'polypeptide(L)'
;MALEEYSGLQVLASSTYDDITLQLVKDNLEFYYVKSMHTLDTFNVPDVNEILNLRNDSTVAPNCFILFRRQIQSCVSNIGLRIGRGALSKHISHIWKELGKNEPNLVDSFKDVANNVARIFNGKKLRIKIVDSPHKE
;
A
#
# COMPACT_ATOMS: atom_id res chain seq x y z
N MET A 1 6.96 18.19 27.48
CA MET A 1 6.78 18.94 26.21
C MET A 1 6.24 17.95 25.20
N ALA A 2 4.92 17.85 25.02
CA ALA A 2 4.31 16.87 24.11
C ALA A 2 2.88 17.29 23.76
N LEU A 3 2.74 18.42 23.04
CA LEU A 3 1.42 18.83 22.52
C LEU A 3 1.46 19.74 21.28
N GLU A 4 2.64 20.07 20.73
CA GLU A 4 2.76 20.91 19.53
C GLU A 4 2.96 20.14 18.21
N GLU A 5 3.19 18.82 18.22
CA GLU A 5 3.61 18.07 17.02
C GLU A 5 2.51 17.75 15.98
N TYR A 6 1.30 18.30 16.11
CA TYR A 6 0.19 18.01 15.18
C TYR A 6 -0.39 19.22 14.44
N SER A 7 0.15 20.43 14.67
CA SER A 7 -0.23 21.61 13.91
C SER A 7 0.39 21.55 12.51
N GLY A 8 -0.33 20.98 11.54
CA GLY A 8 0.13 20.88 10.15
C GLY A 8 -0.29 19.62 9.40
N LEU A 9 -1.05 18.72 10.03
CA LEU A 9 -1.57 17.55 9.33
C LEU A 9 -2.81 17.87 8.49
N GLN A 10 -2.68 17.73 7.17
CA GLN A 10 -3.80 17.75 6.24
C GLN A 10 -4.45 16.37 6.17
N VAL A 11 -5.76 16.28 6.36
CA VAL A 11 -6.50 15.02 6.16
C VAL A 11 -6.73 14.82 4.67
N LEU A 12 -6.16 13.75 4.11
CA LEU A 12 -6.34 13.38 2.71
C LEU A 12 -7.56 12.48 2.51
N ALA A 13 -7.81 11.58 3.46
CA ALA A 13 -8.94 10.67 3.43
C ALA A 13 -9.30 10.22 4.85
N SER A 14 -10.58 9.95 5.10
CA SER A 14 -11.07 9.59 6.42
C SER A 14 -12.21 8.58 6.32
N SER A 15 -12.14 7.52 7.13
CA SER A 15 -13.20 6.53 7.21
C SER A 15 -13.52 6.21 8.66
N THR A 16 -14.81 6.27 9.01
CA THR A 16 -15.33 5.89 10.33
C THR A 16 -16.23 4.67 10.21
N TYR A 17 -15.93 3.61 10.96
CA TYR A 17 -16.75 2.40 11.11
C TYR A 17 -16.62 1.88 12.55
N ASP A 18 -17.72 1.41 13.13
CA ASP A 18 -17.77 0.84 14.49
C ASP A 18 -17.00 1.68 15.53
N ASP A 19 -17.25 3.00 15.52
CA ASP A 19 -16.61 4.01 16.40
C ASP A 19 -15.09 4.18 16.25
N ILE A 20 -14.48 3.53 15.26
CA ILE A 20 -13.07 3.69 14.92
C ILE A 20 -12.99 4.63 13.72
N THR A 21 -12.22 5.71 13.85
CA THR A 21 -11.87 6.59 12.73
C THR A 21 -10.43 6.32 12.31
N LEU A 22 -10.25 5.98 11.04
CA LEU A 22 -8.94 5.83 10.41
C LEU A 22 -8.78 6.93 9.37
N GLN A 23 -7.68 7.68 9.46
CA GLN A 23 -7.38 8.79 8.58
C GLN A 23 -6.05 8.55 7.89
N LEU A 24 -5.98 8.88 6.60
CA LEU A 24 -4.71 9.09 5.93
C LEU A 24 -4.46 10.60 5.92
N VAL A 25 -3.33 11.00 6.46
CA VAL A 25 -2.95 12.40 6.64
C VAL A 25 -1.58 12.66 6.03
N LYS A 26 -1.31 13.92 5.70
CA LYS A 26 -0.03 14.39 5.17
C LYS A 26 0.46 15.57 6.00
N ASP A 27 1.76 15.66 6.24
CA ASP A 27 2.37 16.84 6.87
C ASP A 27 2.81 17.89 5.83
N ASN A 28 3.38 19.00 6.31
CA ASN A 28 3.87 20.07 5.44
C ASN A 28 5.13 19.70 4.64
N LEU A 29 5.76 18.55 4.96
CA LEU A 29 6.96 18.03 4.29
C LEU A 29 6.61 16.91 3.29
N GLU A 30 5.33 16.74 2.98
CA GLU A 30 4.80 15.70 2.08
C GLU A 30 5.03 14.27 2.60
N PHE A 31 5.25 14.09 3.91
CA PHE A 31 5.22 12.76 4.54
C PHE A 31 3.79 12.34 4.85
N TYR A 32 3.49 11.06 4.61
CA TYR A 32 2.18 10.49 4.81
C TYR A 32 2.13 9.66 6.09
N TYR A 33 0.97 9.67 6.74
CA TYR A 33 0.74 8.93 7.98
C TYR A 33 -0.66 8.32 7.99
N VAL A 34 -0.78 7.16 8.62
CA VAL A 34 -2.08 6.63 9.04
C VAL A 34 -2.29 7.04 10.49
N LYS A 35 -3.39 7.75 10.74
CA LYS A 35 -3.76 8.27 12.05
C LYS A 35 -5.06 7.65 12.54
N SER A 36 -5.11 7.34 13.83
CA SER A 36 -6.35 7.07 14.55
C SER A 36 -6.24 7.59 15.98
N MET A 37 -7.27 8.32 16.43
CA MET A 37 -7.28 8.99 17.74
C MET A 37 -5.98 9.80 17.95
N HIS A 38 -5.17 9.42 18.95
CA HIS A 38 -3.89 10.07 19.31
C HIS A 38 -2.66 9.28 18.85
N THR A 39 -2.85 8.27 18.00
CA THR A 39 -1.79 7.40 17.48
C THR A 39 -1.62 7.61 15.98
N LEU A 40 -0.37 7.56 15.53
CA LEU A 40 -0.01 7.61 14.12
C LEU A 40 1.08 6.60 13.82
N ASP A 41 1.14 6.16 12.57
CA ASP A 41 2.28 5.45 12.03
C ASP A 41 2.62 5.99 10.63
N THR A 42 3.90 5.96 10.27
CA THR A 42 4.37 6.44 8.98
C THR A 42 3.85 5.56 7.86
N PHE A 43 3.26 6.19 6.87
CA PHE A 43 2.72 5.53 5.69
C PHE A 43 3.65 5.77 4.50
N ASN A 44 4.34 4.73 4.06
CA ASN A 44 5.24 4.82 2.92
C ASN A 44 4.75 3.99 1.74
N VAL A 45 5.01 4.49 0.53
CA VAL A 45 4.94 3.67 -0.68
C VAL A 45 6.10 2.66 -0.63
N PRO A 46 5.83 1.36 -0.75
CA PRO A 46 6.87 0.34 -0.63
C PRO A 46 7.80 0.35 -1.84
N ASP A 47 9.06 -0.02 -1.64
CA ASP A 47 10.00 -0.17 -2.76
C ASP A 47 9.72 -1.46 -3.56
N VAL A 48 10.08 -1.44 -4.85
CA VAL A 48 9.93 -2.61 -5.72
C VAL A 48 10.66 -3.83 -5.15
N ASN A 49 11.86 -3.66 -4.58
CA ASN A 49 12.63 -4.76 -4.01
C ASN A 49 11.97 -5.34 -2.75
N GLU A 50 11.38 -4.50 -1.90
CA GLU A 50 10.62 -4.96 -0.73
C GLU A 50 9.49 -5.90 -1.16
N ILE A 51 8.74 -5.51 -2.20
CA ILE A 51 7.65 -6.33 -2.74
C ILE A 51 8.16 -7.63 -3.37
N LEU A 52 9.30 -7.59 -4.07
CA LEU A 52 9.90 -8.79 -4.67
C LEU A 52 10.48 -9.75 -3.64
N ASN A 53 10.94 -9.23 -2.49
CA ASN A 53 11.49 -10.03 -1.40
C ASN A 53 10.40 -10.66 -0.51
N LEU A 54 9.22 -10.02 -0.41
CA LEU A 54 8.03 -10.55 0.27
C LEU A 54 7.33 -11.68 -0.51
N ARG A 55 8.07 -12.41 -1.35
CA ARG A 55 7.54 -13.43 -2.24
C ARG A 55 7.02 -14.62 -1.44
N ASN A 56 5.75 -14.55 -1.06
CA ASN A 56 4.93 -15.73 -0.94
C ASN A 56 4.83 -16.36 -2.34
N ASP A 57 4.67 -17.68 -2.45
CA ASP A 57 4.62 -18.48 -3.70
C ASP A 57 3.52 -18.10 -4.72
N SER A 58 3.03 -16.86 -4.67
CA SER A 58 2.07 -16.27 -5.57
C SER A 58 2.54 -16.32 -7.01
N THR A 59 1.61 -16.77 -7.85
CA THR A 59 1.78 -16.92 -9.29
C THR A 59 1.45 -15.64 -10.07
N VAL A 60 1.07 -14.55 -9.37
CA VAL A 60 0.60 -13.29 -9.96
C VAL A 60 1.20 -12.09 -9.20
N ALA A 61 1.62 -11.05 -9.94
CA ALA A 61 2.09 -9.81 -9.35
C ALA A 61 0.94 -9.05 -8.64
N PRO A 62 1.16 -8.50 -7.44
CA PRO A 62 0.14 -7.71 -6.74
C PRO A 62 -0.19 -6.42 -7.51
N ASN A 63 -1.47 -6.05 -7.55
CA ASN A 63 -1.88 -4.75 -8.11
C ASN A 63 -1.69 -3.62 -7.08
N CYS A 64 -1.79 -2.36 -7.54
CA CYS A 64 -1.56 -1.18 -6.72
C CYS A 64 -2.47 -1.10 -5.47
N PHE A 65 -3.74 -1.51 -5.59
CA PHE A 65 -4.65 -1.55 -4.44
C PHE A 65 -4.22 -2.58 -3.39
N ILE A 66 -3.69 -3.73 -3.81
CA ILE A 66 -3.15 -4.75 -2.88
C ILE A 66 -1.91 -4.22 -2.16
N LEU A 67 -1.04 -3.47 -2.84
CA LEU A 67 0.12 -2.83 -2.21
C LEU A 67 -0.33 -1.80 -1.17
N PHE A 68 -1.23 -0.90 -1.55
CA PHE A 68 -1.82 0.09 -0.64
C PHE A 68 -2.46 -0.57 0.59
N ARG A 69 -3.27 -1.60 0.37
CA ARG A 69 -3.93 -2.36 1.44
C ARG A 69 -2.94 -2.92 2.44
N ARG A 70 -1.82 -3.50 1.98
CA ARG A 70 -0.78 -4.05 2.86
C ARG A 70 -0.16 -2.97 3.74
N GLN A 71 0.14 -1.80 3.18
CA GLN A 71 0.69 -0.69 3.94
C GLN A 71 -0.28 -0.20 5.02
N ILE A 72 -1.56 0.00 4.70
CA ILE A 72 -2.55 0.38 5.72
C ILE A 72 -2.67 -0.71 6.79
N GLN A 73 -2.68 -1.99 6.41
CA GLN A 73 -2.72 -3.09 7.38
C GLN A 73 -1.50 -3.09 8.32
N SER A 74 -0.30 -2.83 7.78
CA SER A 74 0.91 -2.67 8.58
C SER A 74 0.77 -1.51 9.55
N CYS A 75 0.35 -0.34 9.08
CA CYS A 75 0.19 0.83 9.95
C CYS A 75 -0.83 0.59 11.05
N VAL A 76 -2.00 0.01 10.74
CA VAL A 76 -3.04 -0.35 11.72
C VAL A 76 -2.51 -1.32 12.77
N SER A 77 -1.66 -2.27 12.37
CA SER A 77 -1.00 -3.18 13.31
C SER A 77 0.01 -2.47 14.19
N ASN A 78 0.81 -1.55 13.62
CA ASN A 78 1.85 -0.80 14.32
C ASN A 78 1.28 0.15 15.37
N ILE A 79 0.16 0.82 15.07
CA ILE A 79 -0.56 1.65 16.05
C ILE A 79 -1.40 0.84 17.06
N GLY A 80 -1.37 -0.50 16.98
CA GLY A 80 -2.00 -1.39 17.94
C GLY A 80 -3.54 -1.47 17.83
N LEU A 81 -4.13 -1.04 16.72
CA LEU A 81 -5.57 -1.07 16.52
C LEU A 81 -6.07 -2.49 16.23
N ARG A 82 -7.01 -2.96 17.05
CA ARG A 82 -7.66 -4.27 16.88
C ARG A 82 -8.96 -4.13 16.07
N ILE A 83 -8.82 -3.96 14.76
CA ILE A 83 -9.97 -3.87 13.83
C ILE A 83 -10.25 -5.25 13.22
N GLY A 84 -11.51 -5.68 13.24
CA GLY A 84 -11.94 -6.89 12.56
C GLY A 84 -11.67 -6.82 11.05
N ARG A 85 -11.29 -7.94 10.41
CA ARG A 85 -10.89 -7.99 8.99
C ARG A 85 -11.93 -7.36 8.05
N GLY A 86 -13.22 -7.55 8.32
CA GLY A 86 -14.31 -6.97 7.54
C GLY A 86 -14.38 -5.44 7.64
N ALA A 87 -14.33 -4.91 8.87
CA ALA A 87 -14.32 -3.47 9.12
C ALA A 87 -13.06 -2.81 8.54
N LEU A 88 -11.88 -3.41 8.76
CA LEU A 88 -10.62 -2.92 8.19
C LEU A 88 -10.67 -2.88 6.65
N SER A 89 -11.26 -3.90 6.02
CA SER A 89 -11.45 -3.89 4.58
C SER A 89 -12.34 -2.74 4.09
N LYS A 90 -13.39 -2.39 4.85
CA LYS A 90 -14.26 -1.25 4.52
C LYS A 90 -13.51 0.08 4.65
N HIS A 91 -12.75 0.28 5.74
CA HIS A 91 -11.88 1.45 5.89
C HIS A 91 -10.94 1.63 4.72
N ILE A 92 -10.19 0.56 4.36
CA ILE A 92 -9.19 0.62 3.29
C ILE A 92 -9.84 0.96 1.95
N SER A 93 -10.96 0.32 1.61
CA SER A 93 -11.68 0.61 0.37
C SER A 93 -12.20 2.04 0.31
N HIS A 94 -12.69 2.56 1.44
CA HIS A 94 -13.18 3.94 1.50
C HIS A 94 -12.05 4.95 1.36
N ILE A 95 -10.97 4.78 2.13
CA ILE A 95 -9.79 5.64 2.08
C ILE A 95 -9.20 5.66 0.66
N TRP A 96 -9.05 4.50 0.03
CA TRP A 96 -8.53 4.42 -1.34
C TRP A 96 -9.40 5.20 -2.35
N LYS A 97 -10.73 5.14 -2.20
CA LYS A 97 -11.67 5.85 -3.08
C LYS A 97 -11.58 7.37 -2.91
N GLU A 98 -11.41 7.86 -1.69
CA GLU A 98 -11.22 9.29 -1.42
C GLU A 98 -9.85 9.76 -1.91
N LEU A 99 -8.82 8.94 -1.71
CA LEU A 99 -7.45 9.27 -2.10
C LEU A 99 -7.31 9.52 -3.60
N GLY A 100 -7.99 8.73 -4.43
CA GLY A 100 -7.99 8.93 -5.89
C GLY A 100 -8.54 10.30 -6.34
N LYS A 101 -9.23 11.03 -5.47
CA LYS A 101 -9.71 12.40 -5.74
C LYS A 101 -8.79 13.44 -5.12
N ASN A 102 -8.30 13.18 -3.90
CA ASN A 102 -7.66 14.19 -3.07
C ASN A 102 -6.13 14.21 -3.23
N GLU A 103 -5.50 13.07 -3.55
CA GLU A 103 -4.04 12.95 -3.72
C GLU A 103 -3.71 11.93 -4.83
N PRO A 104 -3.96 12.28 -6.11
CA PRO A 104 -3.75 11.37 -7.24
C PRO A 104 -2.28 10.96 -7.40
N ASN A 105 -1.34 11.82 -7.04
CA ASN A 105 0.11 11.55 -7.14
C ASN A 105 0.53 10.35 -6.28
N LEU A 106 -0.04 10.23 -5.07
CA LEU A 106 0.20 9.08 -4.20
C LEU A 106 -0.36 7.79 -4.83
N VAL A 107 -1.56 7.87 -5.41
CA VAL A 107 -2.16 6.72 -6.12
C VAL A 107 -1.31 6.31 -7.32
N ASP A 108 -0.78 7.26 -8.08
CA ASP A 108 0.09 6.99 -9.23
C ASP A 108 1.43 6.38 -8.79
N SER A 109 1.98 6.81 -7.66
CA SER A 109 3.17 6.18 -7.06
C SER A 109 2.95 4.69 -6.76
N PHE A 110 1.77 4.32 -6.23
CA PHE A 110 1.42 2.90 -6.06
C PHE A 110 1.24 2.15 -7.38
N LYS A 111 0.71 2.81 -8.43
CA LYS A 111 0.61 2.21 -9.78
C LYS A 111 1.99 1.95 -10.37
N ASP A 112 2.92 2.89 -10.23
CA ASP A 112 4.28 2.77 -10.76
C ASP A 112 5.03 1.60 -10.11
N VAL A 113 4.93 1.45 -8.79
CA VAL A 113 5.50 0.29 -8.09
C VAL A 113 4.86 -1.01 -8.58
N ALA A 114 3.52 -1.08 -8.65
CA ALA A 114 2.83 -2.28 -9.12
C ALA A 114 3.21 -2.66 -10.57
N ASN A 115 3.32 -1.67 -11.46
CA ASN A 115 3.71 -1.86 -12.86
C ASN A 115 5.16 -2.36 -12.97
N ASN A 116 6.07 -1.77 -12.19
CA ASN A 116 7.47 -2.21 -12.15
C ASN A 116 7.59 -3.65 -11.64
N VAL A 117 6.88 -4.00 -10.57
CA VAL A 117 6.83 -5.37 -10.04
C VAL A 117 6.27 -6.33 -11.09
N ALA A 118 5.16 -5.98 -11.75
CA ALA A 118 4.55 -6.81 -12.79
C ALA A 118 5.49 -7.02 -13.99
N ARG A 119 6.22 -5.98 -14.41
CA ARG A 119 7.20 -6.05 -15.50
C ARG A 119 8.32 -7.03 -15.16
N ILE A 120 8.88 -6.97 -13.95
CA ILE A 120 9.92 -7.89 -13.49
C ILE A 120 9.38 -9.32 -13.39
N PHE A 121 8.16 -9.46 -12.88
CA PHE A 121 7.50 -10.75 -12.73
C PHE A 121 7.26 -11.45 -14.08
N ASN A 122 6.75 -10.71 -15.06
CA ASN A 122 6.51 -11.23 -16.41
C ASN A 122 7.81 -11.46 -17.19
N GLY A 123 8.82 -10.59 -17.03
CA GLY A 123 10.15 -10.79 -17.62
C GLY A 123 10.82 -12.07 -17.13
N LYS A 124 10.61 -12.47 -15.86
CA LYS A 124 11.10 -13.75 -15.34
C LYS A 124 10.35 -14.97 -15.91
N LYS A 125 9.05 -14.84 -16.22
CA LYS A 125 8.25 -15.91 -16.84
C LYS A 125 8.61 -16.15 -18.31
N LEU A 126 9.07 -15.13 -19.02
CA LEU A 126 9.41 -15.18 -20.45
C LEU A 126 10.80 -15.77 -20.76
N ARG A 127 11.46 -16.46 -19.82
CA ARG A 127 12.68 -17.22 -20.14
C ARG A 127 12.31 -18.42 -21.02
N ILE A 128 12.27 -18.20 -22.33
CA ILE A 128 12.09 -19.21 -23.36
C ILE A 128 13.15 -20.28 -23.16
N LYS A 129 12.74 -21.51 -22.84
CA LYS A 129 13.64 -22.67 -22.99
C LYS A 129 13.84 -22.87 -24.48
N ILE A 130 15.03 -22.53 -24.99
CA ILE A 130 15.48 -23.05 -26.27
C ILE A 130 15.60 -24.56 -26.05
N VAL A 131 14.66 -25.32 -26.61
CA VAL A 131 14.74 -26.77 -26.65
C VAL A 131 15.53 -27.08 -27.91
N ASP A 132 16.76 -27.57 -27.76
CA ASP A 132 17.50 -28.13 -28.89
C ASP A 132 16.64 -29.22 -29.52
N SER A 133 16.28 -29.00 -30.79
CA SER A 133 15.51 -29.96 -31.56
C SER A 133 16.39 -31.18 -31.79
N PRO A 134 15.98 -32.41 -31.40
CA PRO A 134 16.74 -33.59 -31.76
C PRO A 134 16.54 -33.81 -33.26
N HIS A 135 17.47 -33.30 -34.06
CA HIS A 135 17.64 -33.77 -35.43
C HIS A 135 17.94 -35.28 -35.34
N LYS A 136 16.99 -36.10 -35.77
CA LYS A 136 17.25 -37.48 -36.15
C LYS A 136 17.50 -37.46 -37.65
N GLU A 137 18.74 -37.79 -38.01
CA GLU A 137 19.17 -38.19 -39.36
C GLU A 137 18.33 -39.38 -39.89
#